data_AF-A0A412LAI8-F1
#
_entry.id   AF-A0A412LAI8-F1
#
_cell.length_a   1.000
_cell.length_b   1.000
_cell.length_c   1.000
_cell.angle_alpha   90.00
_cell.angle_beta   90.00
_cell.angle_gamma   90.00
#
_symmetry.space_group_name_H-M   'P 1'
#
loop_
_entity.id
_entity.type
_entity.pdbx_description
1 polymer ?
#
loop_
_entity_poly.entity_id
_entity_poly.type
_entity_poly.pdbx_seq_one_letter_code
_entity_poly.pdbx_strand_id
1 'polypeptide(L)'
;MKNRIKEEKREILSYGTGIGGAMFVSNVIYLGRQSNVKFVEEVMPWFGLMFLTYVGVGILFFYLYTRTPKKDSFWKYCMKGASGIYMIGNIMPLIFLLGAVLSKTTPLRIICILDAVILLGFYILDYHSVWKLSNVLNGRQGRTKTLLVDLEEKPESVEEFCNQIRSYCEKNHQTVEFLTKGRTCEILLDGKPCTVELDSYYSQFGPMYSMKFIWKR
;
A
#
# COMPACT_ATOMS: atom_id res chain seq x y z
N MET A 1 -3.99 -4.90 20.15
CA MET A 1 -4.32 -5.87 19.07
C MET A 1 -5.75 -5.75 18.49
N LYS A 2 -6.84 -5.80 19.29
CA LYS A 2 -8.23 -5.78 18.78
C LYS A 2 -8.63 -4.49 18.04
N ASN A 3 -8.10 -3.34 18.46
CA ASN A 3 -8.35 -2.04 17.82
C ASN A 3 -7.62 -1.89 16.47
N ARG A 4 -6.38 -2.40 16.36
CA ARG A 4 -5.59 -2.35 15.11
C ARG A 4 -6.23 -3.19 14.00
N ILE A 5 -6.68 -4.41 14.32
CA ILE A 5 -7.43 -5.27 13.37
C ILE A 5 -8.74 -4.61 12.93
N LYS A 6 -9.36 -3.81 13.82
CA LYS A 6 -10.59 -3.07 13.50
C LYS A 6 -10.31 -1.87 12.58
N GLU A 7 -9.19 -1.18 12.77
CA GLU A 7 -8.73 -0.09 11.92
C GLU A 7 -8.34 -0.60 10.52
N GLU A 8 -7.53 -1.65 10.42
CA GLU A 8 -7.17 -2.27 9.13
C GLU A 8 -8.41 -2.70 8.35
N LYS A 9 -9.36 -3.37 8.99
CA LYS A 9 -10.63 -3.76 8.35
C LYS A 9 -11.46 -2.56 7.91
N ARG A 10 -11.45 -1.47 8.69
CA ARG A 10 -12.17 -0.24 8.37
C ARG A 10 -11.55 0.47 7.19
N GLU A 11 -10.22 0.50 7.09
CA GLU A 11 -9.50 1.07 5.95
C GLU A 11 -9.75 0.25 4.70
N ILE A 12 -9.65 -1.08 4.78
CA ILE A 12 -9.97 -1.98 3.65
C ILE A 12 -11.39 -1.74 3.15
N LEU A 13 -12.36 -1.65 4.06
CA LEU A 13 -13.74 -1.40 3.70
C LEU A 13 -13.93 0.00 3.09
N SER A 14 -13.32 1.03 3.66
CA SER A 14 -13.51 2.42 3.23
C SER A 14 -12.88 2.67 1.86
N TYR A 15 -11.61 2.30 1.68
CA TYR A 15 -10.89 2.48 0.42
C TYR A 15 -11.40 1.52 -0.67
N GLY A 16 -11.68 0.26 -0.32
CA GLY A 16 -12.26 -0.70 -1.26
C GLY A 16 -13.62 -0.28 -1.77
N THR A 17 -14.50 0.21 -0.89
CA THR A 17 -15.81 0.76 -1.29
C THR A 17 -15.65 2.04 -2.11
N GLY A 18 -14.68 2.90 -1.78
CA GLY A 18 -14.40 4.12 -2.54
C GLY A 18 -14.01 3.85 -3.99
N ILE A 19 -13.08 2.92 -4.23
CA ILE A 19 -12.62 2.55 -5.58
C ILE A 19 -13.74 1.87 -6.37
N GLY A 20 -14.41 0.88 -5.76
CA GLY A 20 -15.54 0.19 -6.40
C GLY A 20 -16.69 1.15 -6.72
N GLY A 21 -16.99 2.08 -5.81
CA GLY A 21 -17.99 3.12 -6.03
C GLY A 21 -17.63 4.06 -7.18
N ALA A 22 -16.37 4.50 -7.28
CA ALA A 22 -15.91 5.37 -8.35
C ALA A 22 -16.05 4.71 -9.74
N MET A 23 -15.67 3.44 -9.87
CA MET A 23 -15.88 2.65 -11.09
C MET A 23 -17.36 2.55 -11.45
N PHE A 24 -18.20 2.18 -10.47
CA PHE A 24 -19.63 2.06 -10.70
C PHE A 24 -20.25 3.39 -11.17
N VAL A 25 -19.98 4.50 -10.48
CA VAL A 25 -20.52 5.82 -10.84
C VAL A 25 -20.10 6.22 -12.25
N SER A 26 -18.84 6.00 -12.62
CA SER A 26 -18.35 6.26 -13.98
C SER A 26 -19.14 5.46 -15.03
N ASN A 27 -19.37 4.18 -14.77
CA ASN A 27 -20.12 3.30 -15.68
C ASN A 27 -21.60 3.70 -15.75
N VAL A 28 -22.22 4.13 -14.65
CA VAL A 28 -23.58 4.67 -14.65
C VAL A 28 -23.67 5.94 -15.51
N ILE A 29 -22.71 6.86 -15.39
CA ILE A 29 -22.66 8.08 -16.21
C ILE A 29 -22.52 7.73 -17.70
N TYR A 30 -21.70 6.73 -18.01
CA TYR A 30 -21.54 6.23 -19.38
C TYR A 30 -22.83 5.61 -19.92
N LEU A 31 -23.46 4.73 -19.15
CA LEU A 31 -24.73 4.08 -19.52
C LEU A 31 -25.85 5.12 -19.69
N GLY A 32 -25.91 6.14 -18.84
CA GLY A 32 -26.88 7.24 -18.95
C GLY A 32 -26.71 8.13 -20.17
N ARG A 33 -25.53 8.10 -20.82
CA ARG A 33 -25.25 8.80 -22.08
C ARG A 33 -25.41 7.90 -23.32
N GLN A 34 -25.74 6.63 -23.13
CA GLN A 34 -25.78 5.67 -24.21
C GLN A 34 -27.04 5.83 -25.06
N SER A 35 -26.87 5.90 -26.39
CA SER A 35 -27.99 5.99 -27.34
C SER A 35 -28.70 4.65 -27.59
N ASN A 36 -28.10 3.53 -27.18
CA ASN A 36 -28.66 2.19 -27.30
C ASN A 36 -29.59 1.87 -26.12
N VAL A 37 -30.84 2.31 -26.24
CA VAL A 37 -31.88 2.15 -25.20
C VAL A 37 -32.14 0.68 -24.85
N LYS A 38 -32.11 -0.22 -25.84
CA LYS A 38 -32.33 -1.66 -25.61
C LYS A 38 -31.28 -2.27 -24.68
N PHE A 39 -30.01 -1.92 -24.89
CA PHE A 39 -28.92 -2.38 -24.02
C PHE A 39 -29.06 -1.82 -22.58
N VAL A 40 -29.49 -0.56 -22.44
CA VAL A 40 -29.70 0.05 -21.13
C VAL A 40 -30.86 -0.64 -20.39
N GLU A 41 -31.97 -0.91 -21.08
CA GLU A 41 -33.12 -1.64 -20.52
C GLU A 41 -32.77 -3.06 -20.09
N GLU A 42 -31.93 -3.77 -20.85
CA GLU A 42 -31.43 -5.11 -20.50
C GLU A 42 -30.55 -5.09 -19.24
N VAL A 43 -29.73 -4.06 -19.06
CA VAL A 43 -28.81 -3.94 -17.92
C VAL A 43 -29.51 -3.38 -16.68
N MET A 44 -30.56 -2.56 -16.84
CA MET A 44 -31.24 -1.83 -15.76
C MET A 44 -31.68 -2.71 -14.56
N PRO A 45 -32.26 -3.90 -14.75
CA PRO A 45 -32.62 -4.81 -13.65
C PRO A 45 -31.41 -5.29 -12.84
N TRP A 46 -30.21 -5.31 -13.44
CA TRP A 46 -28.99 -5.82 -12.84
C TRP A 46 -28.15 -4.73 -12.14
N PHE A 47 -28.58 -3.46 -12.15
CA PHE A 47 -27.81 -2.35 -11.58
C PHE A 47 -27.44 -2.57 -10.10
N GLY A 48 -28.39 -3.06 -9.30
CA GLY A 48 -28.13 -3.36 -7.89
C GLY A 48 -27.07 -4.44 -7.69
N LEU A 49 -27.11 -5.49 -8.51
CA LEU A 49 -26.10 -6.54 -8.50
C LEU A 49 -24.74 -6.01 -8.99
N MET A 50 -24.74 -5.20 -10.05
CA MET A 50 -23.53 -4.56 -10.55
C MET A 50 -22.86 -3.71 -9.47
N PHE A 51 -23.61 -2.87 -8.76
CA PHE A 51 -23.07 -2.08 -7.65
C PHE A 51 -22.39 -2.95 -6.59
N LEU A 52 -23.08 -4.01 -6.13
CA LEU A 52 -22.53 -4.95 -5.15
C LEU A 52 -21.28 -5.65 -5.67
N THR A 53 -21.23 -6.00 -6.95
CA THR A 53 -20.02 -6.61 -7.54
C THR A 53 -18.85 -5.64 -7.59
N TYR A 54 -19.05 -4.38 -7.97
CA TYR A 54 -17.97 -3.38 -7.98
C TYR A 54 -17.44 -3.10 -6.58
N VAL A 55 -18.33 -2.94 -5.59
CA VAL A 55 -17.93 -2.76 -4.18
C VAL A 55 -17.19 -4.01 -3.67
N GLY A 56 -17.71 -5.21 -3.96
CA GLY A 56 -17.07 -6.47 -3.59
C GLY A 56 -15.68 -6.65 -4.22
N VAL A 57 -15.53 -6.31 -5.50
CA VAL A 57 -14.26 -6.33 -6.22
C VAL A 57 -13.28 -5.31 -5.65
N GLY A 58 -13.72 -4.09 -5.34
CA GLY A 58 -12.90 -3.07 -4.72
C GLY A 58 -12.41 -3.47 -3.32
N ILE A 59 -13.28 -4.06 -2.50
CA ILE A 59 -12.90 -4.61 -1.18
C ILE A 59 -11.94 -5.79 -1.34
N LEU A 60 -12.19 -6.70 -2.27
CA LEU A 60 -11.31 -7.85 -2.52
C LEU A 60 -9.93 -7.40 -3.00
N PHE A 61 -9.89 -6.43 -3.91
CA PHE A 61 -8.67 -5.80 -4.39
C PHE A 61 -7.86 -5.25 -3.22
N PHE A 62 -8.48 -4.42 -2.38
CA PHE A 62 -7.79 -3.79 -1.27
C PHE A 62 -7.43 -4.79 -0.16
N TYR A 63 -8.23 -5.84 0.04
CA TYR A 63 -7.92 -6.96 0.93
C TYR A 63 -6.68 -7.73 0.47
N LEU A 64 -6.59 -8.08 -0.82
CA LEU A 64 -5.42 -8.75 -1.39
C LEU A 64 -4.19 -7.84 -1.38
N TYR A 65 -4.39 -6.56 -1.64
CA TYR A 65 -3.37 -5.52 -1.63
C TYR A 65 -2.72 -5.31 -0.25
N THR A 66 -3.52 -5.31 0.83
CA THR A 66 -3.05 -5.10 2.21
C THR A 66 -2.51 -6.36 2.90
N ARG A 67 -2.72 -7.54 2.30
CA ARG A 67 -2.39 -8.80 2.95
C ARG A 67 -0.88 -9.07 2.92
N THR A 68 -0.22 -8.95 4.06
CA THR A 68 1.11 -9.52 4.27
C THR A 68 1.02 -11.05 4.35
N PRO A 69 1.67 -11.80 3.44
CA PRO A 69 1.62 -13.26 3.43
C PRO A 69 2.38 -13.84 4.64
N LYS A 70 1.63 -14.46 5.56
CA LYS A 70 2.14 -15.06 6.81
C LYS A 70 2.90 -16.39 6.65
N LYS A 71 2.98 -16.98 5.44
CA LYS A 71 3.53 -18.32 5.20
C LYS A 71 4.65 -18.28 4.15
N ASP A 72 5.69 -19.10 4.32
CA ASP A 72 6.76 -19.30 3.32
C ASP A 72 6.20 -19.97 2.06
N SER A 73 5.62 -19.16 1.19
CA SER A 73 5.08 -19.56 -0.10
C SER A 73 5.62 -18.62 -1.18
N PHE A 74 5.53 -19.01 -2.45
CA PHE A 74 5.85 -18.16 -3.60
C PHE A 74 5.21 -16.76 -3.51
N TRP A 75 3.98 -16.71 -2.99
CA TRP A 75 3.25 -15.47 -2.71
C TRP A 75 3.94 -14.53 -1.71
N LYS A 76 4.80 -15.03 -0.81
CA LYS A 76 5.62 -14.22 0.11
C LYS A 76 6.72 -13.45 -0.60
N TYR A 77 7.27 -14.01 -1.67
CA TYR A 77 8.28 -13.33 -2.48
C TYR A 77 7.64 -12.32 -3.43
N CYS A 78 6.50 -12.65 -4.04
CA CYS A 78 5.78 -11.76 -4.93
C CYS A 78 5.03 -10.63 -4.20
N MET A 79 4.59 -10.84 -2.96
CA MET A 79 3.82 -9.86 -2.18
C MET A 79 4.59 -9.27 -0.99
N LYS A 80 5.93 -9.26 -1.03
CA LYS A 80 6.73 -8.64 0.04
C LYS A 80 6.85 -7.13 -0.16
N GLY A 81 6.28 -6.36 0.76
CA GLY A 81 6.39 -4.90 0.78
C GLY A 81 5.80 -4.24 -0.46
N ALA A 82 6.37 -3.11 -0.89
CA ALA A 82 5.90 -2.31 -2.03
C ALA A 82 5.83 -3.11 -3.37
N SER A 83 6.56 -4.21 -3.51
CA SER A 83 6.56 -5.02 -4.75
C SER A 83 5.21 -5.73 -5.01
N GLY A 84 4.52 -6.19 -3.97
CA GLY A 84 3.21 -6.83 -4.09
C GLY A 84 2.10 -5.87 -4.46
N ILE A 85 2.18 -4.69 -3.85
CA ILE A 85 1.34 -3.51 -4.10
C ILE A 85 1.36 -3.16 -5.58
N TYR A 86 2.55 -3.06 -6.16
CA TYR A 86 2.71 -2.75 -7.58
C TYR A 86 2.34 -3.93 -8.48
N MET A 87 2.60 -5.18 -8.10
CA MET A 87 2.20 -6.34 -8.91
C MET A 87 0.67 -6.41 -9.10
N ILE A 88 -0.11 -6.28 -8.02
CA ILE A 88 -1.58 -6.30 -8.10
C ILE A 88 -2.10 -5.06 -8.86
N GLY A 89 -1.51 -3.89 -8.62
CA GLY A 89 -1.83 -2.66 -9.33
C GLY A 89 -1.56 -2.70 -10.83
N ASN A 90 -0.58 -3.49 -11.28
CA ASN A 90 -0.29 -3.69 -12.71
C ASN A 90 -1.18 -4.77 -13.36
N ILE A 91 -1.48 -5.86 -12.65
CA ILE A 91 -2.26 -6.98 -13.21
C ILE A 91 -3.73 -6.59 -13.44
N MET A 92 -4.33 -5.81 -12.53
CA MET A 92 -5.77 -5.52 -12.61
C MET A 92 -6.18 -4.67 -13.83
N PRO A 93 -5.49 -3.57 -14.17
CA PRO A 93 -5.74 -2.86 -15.42
C PRO A 93 -5.57 -3.75 -16.65
N LEU A 94 -4.60 -4.68 -16.64
CA LEU A 94 -4.40 -5.63 -17.74
C LEU A 94 -5.58 -6.61 -17.89
N ILE A 95 -6.19 -7.05 -16.79
CA ILE A 95 -7.40 -7.89 -16.83
C ILE A 95 -8.56 -7.13 -17.48
N PHE A 96 -8.77 -5.86 -17.13
CA PHE A 96 -9.80 -5.03 -17.74
C PHE A 96 -9.52 -4.77 -19.23
N LEU A 97 -8.26 -4.49 -19.60
CA LEU A 97 -7.87 -4.35 -21.01
C LEU A 97 -8.07 -5.65 -21.81
N LEU A 98 -7.76 -6.80 -21.22
CA LEU A 98 -8.04 -8.10 -21.82
C LEU A 98 -9.55 -8.31 -22.00
N GLY A 99 -10.36 -7.96 -20.99
CA GLY A 99 -11.82 -7.95 -21.08
C GLY A 99 -12.33 -7.06 -22.20
N ALA A 100 -11.74 -5.88 -22.39
CA ALA A 100 -12.07 -4.96 -23.48
C ALA A 100 -11.78 -5.58 -24.86
N VAL A 101 -10.64 -6.25 -25.02
CA VAL A 101 -10.27 -6.95 -26.28
C VAL A 101 -11.23 -8.11 -26.57
N LEU A 102 -11.57 -8.90 -25.56
CA LEU A 102 -12.43 -10.09 -25.69
C LEU A 102 -13.92 -9.76 -25.80
N SER A 103 -14.34 -8.56 -25.38
CA SER A 103 -15.73 -8.14 -25.43
C SER A 103 -16.23 -8.02 -26.89
N LYS A 104 -17.39 -8.64 -27.15
CA LYS A 104 -18.04 -8.64 -28.46
C LYS A 104 -18.90 -7.40 -28.72
N THR A 105 -19.31 -6.69 -27.66
CA THR A 105 -20.18 -5.52 -27.76
C THR A 105 -19.42 -4.25 -27.40
N THR A 106 -19.59 -3.20 -28.22
CA THR A 106 -18.95 -1.89 -28.02
C THR A 106 -19.21 -1.29 -26.63
N PRO A 107 -20.42 -1.38 -26.05
CA PRO A 107 -20.68 -0.86 -24.70
C PRO A 107 -19.85 -1.56 -23.61
N LEU A 108 -19.73 -2.90 -23.65
CA LEU A 108 -18.92 -3.64 -22.68
C LEU A 108 -17.44 -3.32 -22.83
N ARG A 109 -16.96 -3.15 -24.08
CA ARG A 109 -15.58 -2.73 -24.34
C ARG A 109 -15.25 -1.41 -23.65
N ILE A 110 -16.15 -0.43 -23.75
CA ILE A 110 -15.94 0.91 -23.18
C ILE A 110 -16.00 0.88 -21.66
N ILE A 111 -16.90 0.10 -21.05
CA ILE A 111 -16.96 -0.12 -19.59
C ILE A 111 -15.61 -0.65 -19.09
N CYS A 112 -15.08 -1.70 -19.72
CA CYS A 112 -13.78 -2.26 -19.33
C CYS A 112 -12.63 -1.25 -19.49
N ILE A 113 -12.64 -0.41 -20.53
CA ILE A 113 -11.64 0.64 -20.72
C ILE A 113 -11.77 1.72 -19.63
N LEU A 114 -12.98 2.14 -19.29
CA LEU A 114 -13.22 3.12 -18.22
C LEU A 114 -12.70 2.63 -16.88
N ASP A 115 -12.97 1.37 -16.53
CA ASP A 115 -12.48 0.76 -15.30
C ASP A 115 -10.95 0.69 -15.26
N ALA A 116 -10.31 0.31 -16.38
CA ALA A 116 -8.85 0.30 -16.50
C ALA A 116 -8.24 1.69 -16.32
N VAL A 117 -8.85 2.72 -16.91
CA VAL A 117 -8.40 4.12 -16.81
C VAL A 117 -8.53 4.63 -15.37
N ILE A 118 -9.62 4.31 -14.68
CA ILE A 118 -9.83 4.71 -13.28
C ILE A 118 -8.75 4.08 -12.40
N LEU A 119 -8.47 2.78 -12.56
CA LEU A 119 -7.40 2.11 -11.81
C LEU A 119 -6.03 2.73 -12.07
N LEU A 120 -5.71 2.99 -13.34
CA LEU A 120 -4.45 3.66 -13.71
C LEU A 120 -4.36 5.06 -13.08
N GLY A 121 -5.45 5.83 -13.06
CA GLY A 121 -5.50 7.13 -12.40
C GLY A 121 -5.19 7.05 -10.91
N PHE A 122 -5.84 6.14 -10.18
CA PHE A 122 -5.56 5.90 -8.76
C PHE A 122 -4.11 5.45 -8.53
N TYR A 123 -3.58 4.60 -9.40
CA TYR A 123 -2.21 4.12 -9.32
C TYR A 123 -1.17 5.23 -9.55
N ILE A 124 -1.42 6.14 -10.50
CA ILE A 124 -0.58 7.31 -10.75
C ILE A 124 -0.60 8.26 -9.53
N LEU A 125 -1.78 8.49 -8.94
CA LEU A 125 -1.90 9.31 -7.74
C LEU A 125 -1.15 8.71 -6.56
N ASP A 126 -1.25 7.38 -6.38
CA ASP A 126 -0.50 6.66 -5.37
C ASP A 126 1.01 6.78 -5.59
N TYR A 127 1.48 6.50 -6.81
CA TYR A 127 2.89 6.66 -7.18
C TYR A 127 3.39 8.08 -6.92
N HIS A 128 2.60 9.10 -7.27
CA HIS A 128 2.95 10.48 -7.02
C HIS A 128 3.03 10.79 -5.52
N SER A 129 2.15 10.21 -4.71
CA SER A 129 2.19 10.35 -3.25
C SER A 129 3.47 9.75 -2.65
N VAL A 130 3.85 8.55 -3.11
CA VAL A 130 5.08 7.86 -2.70
C VAL A 130 6.32 8.62 -3.18
N TRP A 131 6.29 9.14 -4.40
CA TRP A 131 7.38 9.96 -4.94
C TRP A 131 7.56 11.26 -4.15
N LYS A 132 6.47 11.96 -3.84
CA LYS A 132 6.51 13.17 -3.01
C LYS A 132 7.04 12.85 -1.61
N LEU A 133 6.60 11.74 -1.01
CA LEU A 133 7.10 11.26 0.28
C LEU A 133 8.60 10.97 0.21
N SER A 134 9.05 10.27 -0.84
CA SER A 134 10.47 9.99 -1.08
C SER A 134 11.28 11.28 -1.20
N ASN A 135 10.79 12.28 -1.93
CA ASN A 135 11.47 13.58 -2.05
C ASN A 135 11.56 14.33 -0.71
N VAL A 136 10.54 14.25 0.15
CA VAL A 136 10.57 14.84 1.49
C VAL A 136 11.58 14.12 2.38
N LEU A 137 11.65 12.79 2.30
CA LEU A 137 12.61 11.97 3.04
C LEU A 137 14.04 12.22 2.56
N ASN A 138 14.26 12.26 1.24
CA ASN A 138 15.55 12.51 0.61
C ASN A 138 16.02 13.97 0.80
N GLY A 139 15.11 14.95 0.78
CA GLY A 139 15.41 16.37 0.94
C GLY A 139 15.74 16.79 2.38
N ARG A 140 15.34 15.98 3.38
CA ARG A 140 15.70 16.20 4.80
C ARG A 140 17.08 15.65 5.16
N GLN A 141 17.76 14.94 4.25
CA GLN A 141 19.07 14.35 4.49
C GLN A 141 20.14 15.05 3.66
N GLY A 142 20.94 15.89 4.34
CA GLY A 142 22.32 16.08 3.93
C GLY A 142 22.99 14.71 3.76
N ARG A 143 24.02 14.61 2.92
CA ARG A 143 24.71 13.38 2.46
C ARG A 143 25.32 12.50 3.57
N THR A 144 24.56 12.08 4.57
CA THR A 144 24.86 11.01 5.50
C THR A 144 24.16 9.77 4.96
N LYS A 145 24.91 8.67 4.80
CA LYS A 145 24.27 7.38 4.56
C LYS A 145 23.34 7.14 5.74
N THR A 146 22.07 6.86 5.47
CA THR A 146 21.13 6.46 6.50
C THR A 146 20.44 5.18 6.09
N LEU A 147 20.29 4.28 7.04
CA LEU A 147 19.56 3.05 6.84
C LEU A 147 18.26 3.13 7.62
N LEU A 148 17.16 2.90 6.93
CA LEU A 148 15.82 2.96 7.48
C LEU A 148 15.29 1.53 7.54
N VAL A 149 14.90 1.09 8.73
CA VAL A 149 14.41 -0.27 9.01
C VAL A 149 13.00 -0.15 9.56
N ASP A 150 12.02 -0.65 8.80
CA ASP A 150 10.62 -0.63 9.22
C ASP A 150 10.42 -1.52 10.46
N LEU A 151 9.65 -1.00 11.40
CA LEU A 151 9.22 -1.69 12.61
C LEU A 151 7.80 -2.17 12.45
N GLU A 152 7.54 -3.43 12.83
CA GLU A 152 6.19 -3.99 12.82
C GLU A 152 5.27 -3.27 13.83
N GLU A 153 5.82 -2.84 14.97
CA GLU A 153 5.08 -2.12 16.02
C GLU A 153 5.90 -0.96 16.59
N LYS A 154 5.19 0.04 17.11
CA LYS A 154 5.81 1.15 17.84
C LYS A 154 6.31 0.61 19.18
N PRO A 155 7.62 0.76 19.49
CA PRO A 155 8.10 0.41 20.82
C PRO A 155 7.45 1.33 21.87
N GLU A 156 6.87 0.74 22.91
CA GLU A 156 6.17 1.43 23.98
C GLU A 156 7.15 1.99 25.02
N SER A 157 8.37 1.44 25.09
CA SER A 157 9.42 1.86 26.02
C SER A 157 10.79 2.03 25.35
N VAL A 158 11.69 2.77 26.01
CA VAL A 158 13.09 2.91 25.59
C VAL A 158 13.81 1.56 25.56
N GLU A 159 13.47 0.67 26.48
CA GLU A 159 14.07 -0.65 26.59
C GLU A 159 13.64 -1.57 25.45
N GLU A 160 12.36 -1.51 25.07
CA GLU A 160 11.83 -2.20 23.89
C GLU A 160 12.48 -1.70 22.60
N PHE A 161 12.66 -0.39 22.46
CA PHE A 161 13.40 0.19 21.34
C PHE A 161 14.86 -0.31 21.29
N CYS A 162 15.57 -0.34 22.43
CA CYS A 162 16.92 -0.89 22.49
C CYS A 162 16.98 -2.39 22.13
N ASN A 163 15.97 -3.17 22.53
CA ASN A 163 15.89 -4.59 22.21
C ASN A 163 15.64 -4.83 20.72
N GLN A 164 14.87 -3.97 20.04
CA GLN A 164 14.70 -4.02 18.59
C GLN A 164 16.01 -3.72 17.86
N ILE A 165 16.79 -2.74 18.34
CA ILE A 165 18.13 -2.45 17.80
C ILE A 165 19.06 -3.65 17.96
N ARG A 166 19.10 -4.29 19.14
CA ARG A 166 19.90 -5.51 19.37
C ARG A 166 19.48 -6.64 18.45
N SER A 167 18.18 -6.92 18.38
CA SER A 167 17.63 -7.99 17.53
C SER A 167 17.98 -7.77 16.06
N TYR A 168 18.00 -6.51 15.61
CA TYR A 168 18.46 -6.16 14.27
C TYR A 168 19.96 -6.44 14.09
N CYS A 169 20.82 -6.01 15.02
CA CYS A 169 22.26 -6.22 14.93
C CYS A 169 22.64 -7.70 14.99
N GLU A 170 22.03 -8.48 15.89
CA GLU A 170 22.23 -9.93 16.00
C GLU A 170 21.88 -10.66 14.70
N LYS A 171 20.74 -10.33 14.09
CA LYS A 171 20.33 -10.90 12.79
C LYS A 171 21.30 -10.59 11.65
N ASN A 172 22.03 -9.49 11.75
CA ASN A 172 23.00 -9.07 10.74
C ASN A 172 24.46 -9.37 11.13
N HIS A 173 24.67 -10.12 12.23
CA HIS A 173 26.00 -10.46 12.76
C HIS A 173 26.87 -9.24 13.08
N GLN A 174 26.27 -8.17 13.60
CA GLN A 174 26.95 -6.93 13.98
C GLN A 174 27.01 -6.81 15.50
N THR A 175 28.12 -6.28 16.01
CA THR A 175 28.30 -5.97 17.43
C THR A 175 27.71 -4.60 17.74
N VAL A 176 27.02 -4.47 18.87
CA VAL A 176 26.38 -3.22 19.28
C VAL A 176 26.68 -2.87 20.74
N GLU A 177 27.19 -1.66 20.95
CA GLU A 177 27.38 -1.08 22.29
C GLU A 177 26.54 0.19 22.41
N PHE A 178 25.82 0.35 23.52
CA PHE A 178 24.99 1.52 23.75
C PHE A 178 25.77 2.58 24.55
N LEU A 179 26.04 3.72 23.95
CA LEU A 179 26.65 4.88 24.61
C LEU A 179 25.60 5.70 25.36
N THR A 180 24.45 5.94 24.73
CA THR A 180 23.29 6.63 25.33
C THR A 180 22.01 5.92 24.94
N LYS A 181 21.13 5.67 25.92
CA LYS A 181 19.82 5.03 25.72
C LYS A 181 18.72 6.07 25.84
N GLY A 182 17.84 6.16 24.86
CA GLY A 182 16.73 7.10 24.82
C GLY A 182 15.83 6.87 23.62
N ARG A 183 14.99 7.87 23.28
CA ARG A 183 14.26 7.87 21.99
C ARG A 183 15.18 8.09 20.78
N THR A 184 16.33 8.68 21.05
CA THR A 184 17.50 8.72 20.18
C THR A 184 18.60 7.98 20.92
N CYS A 185 19.09 6.88 20.35
CA CYS A 185 20.18 6.10 20.90
C CYS A 185 21.48 6.47 20.21
N GLU A 186 22.54 6.66 20.99
CA GLU A 186 23.90 6.68 20.44
C GLU A 186 24.52 5.30 20.68
N ILE A 187 24.94 4.65 19.61
CA ILE A 187 25.51 3.31 19.64
C ILE A 187 26.87 3.26 18.93
N LEU A 188 27.70 2.32 19.31
CA LEU A 188 28.83 1.85 18.50
C LEU A 188 28.39 0.57 17.81
N LEU A 189 28.39 0.60 16.48
CA LEU A 189 28.04 -0.55 15.66
C LEU A 189 29.32 -1.00 14.95
N ASP A 190 29.82 -2.18 15.32
CA ASP A 190 31.16 -2.67 14.95
C ASP A 190 32.27 -1.64 15.22
N GLY A 191 32.20 -0.99 16.39
CA GLY A 191 33.15 0.04 16.81
C GLY A 191 33.00 1.39 16.10
N LYS A 192 32.02 1.56 15.20
CA LYS A 192 31.76 2.84 14.52
C LYS A 192 30.59 3.60 15.16
N PRO A 193 30.71 4.91 15.40
CA PRO A 193 29.64 5.69 16.00
C PRO A 193 28.45 5.81 15.05
N CYS A 194 27.27 5.46 15.56
CA CYS A 194 26.00 5.53 14.86
C CYS A 194 24.93 6.08 15.79
N THR A 195 24.09 6.97 15.29
CA THR A 195 22.90 7.45 15.99
C THR A 195 21.68 6.70 15.44
N VAL A 196 20.83 6.18 16.33
CA VAL A 196 19.60 5.48 15.94
C VAL A 196 18.41 6.25 16.49
N GLU A 197 17.56 6.74 15.59
CA GLU A 197 16.36 7.49 15.92
C GLU A 197 15.11 6.65 15.66
N LEU A 198 14.13 6.72 16.57
CA LEU A 198 12.78 6.23 16.30
C LEU A 198 12.07 7.27 15.44
N ASP A 199 11.87 6.95 14.16
CA ASP A 199 11.15 7.79 13.21
C ASP A 199 9.75 7.25 12.99
N SER A 200 8.81 8.14 12.67
CA SER A 200 7.44 7.77 12.31
C SER A 200 7.06 8.51 11.05
N TYR A 201 6.62 7.77 10.03
CA TYR A 201 6.13 8.37 8.79
C TYR A 201 4.69 7.94 8.54
N TYR A 202 3.90 8.88 8.01
CA TYR A 202 2.53 8.59 7.59
C TYR A 202 2.57 7.97 6.21
N SER A 203 2.19 6.70 6.13
CA SER A 203 1.79 6.08 4.88
C SER A 203 0.30 6.35 4.63
N GLN A 204 -0.16 6.12 3.41
CA GLN A 204 -1.59 6.11 3.08
C GLN A 204 -2.42 5.05 3.86
N PHE A 205 -1.76 4.14 4.58
CA PHE A 205 -2.34 3.06 5.40
C PHE A 205 -2.06 3.22 6.90
N GLY A 206 -1.81 4.47 7.35
CA GLY A 206 -1.57 4.80 8.75
C GLY A 206 -0.09 4.99 9.12
N PRO A 207 0.18 5.25 10.42
CA PRO A 207 1.52 5.55 10.90
C PRO A 207 2.40 4.29 10.89
N MET A 208 3.45 4.35 10.07
CA MET A 208 4.55 3.38 10.08
C MET A 208 5.64 3.89 11.03
N TYR A 209 6.28 2.97 11.75
CA TYR A 209 7.39 3.27 12.64
C TYR A 209 8.65 2.66 12.06
N SER A 210 9.78 3.34 12.21
CA SER A 210 11.04 2.86 11.67
C SER A 210 12.21 3.24 12.58
N MET A 211 13.25 2.42 12.54
CA MET A 211 14.55 2.76 13.11
C MET A 211 15.40 3.38 12.01
N LYS A 212 15.90 4.57 12.28
CA LYS A 212 16.76 5.31 11.36
C LYS A 212 18.18 5.34 11.90
N PHE A 213 19.05 4.55 11.29
CA PHE A 213 20.48 4.51 11.58
C PHE A 213 21.19 5.62 10.80
N ILE A 214 21.92 6.48 11.50
CA ILE A 214 22.62 7.64 10.98
C ILE A 214 24.09 7.52 11.36
N TRP A 215 24.97 7.26 10.38
CA TRP A 215 26.41 7.23 10.63
C TRP A 215 26.97 8.65 10.66
N LYS A 216 27.67 8.99 11.74
CA LYS A 216 28.47 10.22 11.80
C LYS A 216 29.71 10.02 10.90
N ARG A 217 30.00 11.00 10.05
CA ARG A 217 31.20 11.00 9.20
C ARG A 217 32.44 11.28 10.02
#